data_AF-A0A9P6MZP1-F1
#
_entry.id   AF-A0A9P6MZP1-F1
#
_cell.length_a   1.000
_cell.length_b   1.000
_cell.length_c   1.000
_cell.angle_alpha   90.00
_cell.angle_beta   90.00
_cell.angle_gamma   90.00
#
_symmetry.space_group_name_H-M   'P 1'
#
loop_
_entity.id
_entity.type
_entity.pdbx_description
1 polymer ?
#
loop_
_entity_poly.entity_id
_entity_poly.type
_entity_poly.pdbx_seq_one_letter_code
_entity_poly.pdbx_strand_id
1 'polypeptide(L)'
;MQQPLAQDGRIEISTVDGLDYAVTVRIEQLQLEQDTGKSLHDVYPGLTLQDLNRAGTGLMEIVTKPDMRSSKEAGILVKKLQALLRAVDSSDGNMEEGSMRCDVNVSVHEPGTPYGARCELKNLNSIKSVVDAIDAEVERQISCHENNTPVIQETRGFDASTGKTFRIRSKESAPDYRYMPEPDLPRLVLSQNEIQTLKQSLPELPDAQRDRIMQSYQLGVIETRTLMGEDGMVKYFESLMSSGRQTKSVISWYVWDACIGMTIHELLGRLHARGINFSPDVVNTSQLGSLVDCVDRGLISAKVGKSVLDLMIDGDSRDANAIVEEKGWKQMDNRDELDQLCDTILEKFPEKVKVVQGGNIGVLGFFIGEIMKQSKGRANPVILNELLRAKVGLPLAPTGATGKEKGRKKK
;
A
#
# COMPACT_ATOMS: atom_id res chain seq x y z
N MET A 1 12.51 40.92 -5.12
CA MET A 1 11.79 39.78 -5.74
C MET A 1 12.38 38.53 -5.10
N GLN A 2 11.57 37.72 -4.41
CA GLN A 2 12.05 36.47 -3.82
C GLN A 2 12.56 35.55 -4.93
N GLN A 3 13.70 34.89 -4.70
CA GLN A 3 14.31 33.94 -5.63
C GLN A 3 14.34 32.57 -4.94
N PRO A 4 13.22 31.82 -4.93
CA PRO A 4 13.20 30.47 -4.39
C PRO A 4 14.11 29.56 -5.24
N LEU A 5 14.49 28.41 -4.67
CA LEU A 5 15.45 27.49 -5.29
C LEU A 5 14.88 26.83 -6.56
N ALA A 6 13.58 26.50 -6.55
CA ALA A 6 12.87 25.99 -7.72
C ALA A 6 11.42 26.53 -7.77
N GLN A 7 10.83 26.57 -8.96
CA GLN A 7 9.48 27.08 -9.24
C GLN A 7 8.79 26.22 -10.30
N ASP A 8 7.45 26.35 -10.38
CA ASP A 8 6.62 25.77 -11.44
C ASP A 8 6.73 24.24 -11.59
N GLY A 9 6.81 23.55 -10.45
CA GLY A 9 6.74 22.10 -10.40
C GLY A 9 5.32 21.55 -10.52
N ARG A 10 5.18 20.23 -10.56
CA ARG A 10 3.87 19.56 -10.54
C ARG A 10 3.98 18.13 -10.00
N ILE A 11 2.91 17.66 -9.38
CA ILE A 11 2.70 16.28 -8.95
C ILE A 11 1.37 15.81 -9.51
N GLU A 12 1.38 14.64 -10.15
CA GLU A 12 0.17 13.99 -10.62
C GLU A 12 -0.39 13.08 -9.53
N ILE A 13 -1.69 13.14 -9.31
CA ILE A 13 -2.43 12.24 -8.44
C ILE A 13 -3.49 11.57 -9.31
N SER A 14 -3.59 10.26 -9.27
CA SER A 14 -4.42 9.52 -10.22
C SER A 14 -5.15 8.35 -9.59
N THR A 15 -5.85 7.58 -10.42
CA THR A 15 -6.66 6.45 -9.96
C THR A 15 -5.85 5.36 -9.29
N VAL A 16 -4.60 5.17 -9.72
CA VAL A 16 -3.67 4.21 -9.11
C VAL A 16 -3.25 4.61 -7.69
N ASP A 17 -3.36 5.90 -7.35
CA ASP A 17 -3.09 6.42 -6.01
C ASP A 17 -4.31 6.29 -5.07
N GLY A 18 -5.46 5.88 -5.61
CA GLY A 18 -6.71 5.65 -4.88
C GLY A 18 -7.77 6.74 -5.07
N LEU A 19 -7.61 7.65 -6.04
CA LEU A 19 -8.67 8.56 -6.49
C LEU A 19 -9.57 7.90 -7.55
N ASP A 20 -10.72 8.51 -7.83
CA ASP A 20 -11.61 8.08 -8.93
C ASP A 20 -11.26 8.75 -10.27
N TYR A 21 -10.36 9.74 -10.25
CA TYR A 21 -9.95 10.57 -11.37
C TYR A 21 -8.50 11.04 -11.21
N ALA A 22 -7.95 11.64 -12.28
CA ALA A 22 -6.62 12.22 -12.27
C ALA A 22 -6.65 13.73 -12.05
N VAL A 23 -5.71 14.24 -11.26
CA VAL A 23 -5.51 15.65 -10.93
C VAL A 23 -4.02 15.96 -11.00
N THR A 24 -3.69 17.09 -11.62
CA THR A 24 -2.34 17.66 -11.52
C THR A 24 -2.34 18.75 -10.46
N VAL A 25 -1.58 18.55 -9.38
CA VAL A 25 -1.33 19.58 -8.37
C VAL A 25 -0.03 20.30 -8.73
N ARG A 26 -0.12 21.61 -8.97
CA ARG A 26 1.06 22.41 -9.30
C ARG A 26 1.79 22.82 -8.01
N ILE A 27 3.12 22.84 -8.09
CA ILE A 27 4.00 23.37 -7.05
C ILE A 27 4.37 24.79 -7.46
N GLU A 28 4.03 25.76 -6.63
CA GLU A 28 4.39 27.17 -6.85
C GLU A 28 5.91 27.32 -6.73
N GLN A 29 6.47 26.86 -5.61
CA GLN A 29 7.87 27.03 -5.30
C GLN A 29 8.40 26.01 -4.30
N LEU A 30 9.71 25.88 -4.30
CA LEU A 30 10.51 25.19 -3.29
C LEU A 30 11.61 26.14 -2.84
N GLN A 31 11.69 26.40 -1.54
CA GLN A 31 12.66 27.32 -0.95
C GLN A 31 13.39 26.69 0.24
N LEU A 32 14.58 27.20 0.53
CA LEU A 32 15.36 26.80 1.69
C LEU A 32 15.16 27.81 2.81
N GLU A 33 15.04 27.28 4.03
CA GLU A 33 14.88 28.06 5.25
C GLU A 33 15.70 27.43 6.40
N GLN A 34 15.76 28.12 7.53
CA GLN A 34 16.37 27.61 8.76
C GLN A 34 15.28 27.38 9.80
N ASP A 35 15.31 26.23 10.47
CA ASP A 35 14.38 25.95 11.57
C ASP A 35 14.69 26.83 12.78
N THR A 36 13.66 27.09 13.57
CA THR A 36 13.77 27.80 14.84
C THR A 36 14.01 26.85 15.99
N GLY A 37 14.49 27.41 17.12
CA GLY A 37 14.50 26.72 18.41
C GLY A 37 13.10 26.37 18.91
N LYS A 38 13.05 25.71 20.08
CA LYS A 38 11.83 25.26 20.75
C LYS A 38 11.66 25.97 22.09
N SER A 39 10.47 26.51 22.33
CA SER A 39 10.07 27.04 23.65
C SER A 39 9.46 25.93 24.50
N LEU A 40 9.85 25.84 25.77
CA LEU A 40 9.30 24.92 26.77
C LEU A 40 8.70 25.73 27.93
N HIS A 41 7.39 25.62 28.12
CA HIS A 41 6.65 26.46 29.09
C HIS A 41 6.37 25.77 30.44
N ASP A 42 6.42 24.43 30.50
CA ASP A 42 5.92 23.66 31.67
C ASP A 42 7.03 23.04 32.53
N VAL A 43 8.31 23.35 32.25
CA VAL A 43 9.44 22.78 32.99
C VAL A 43 9.65 23.51 34.32
N TYR A 44 9.50 24.84 34.32
CA TYR A 44 9.59 25.67 35.51
C TYR A 44 8.41 26.64 35.56
N PRO A 45 7.62 26.64 36.65
CA PRO A 45 6.48 27.54 36.79
C PRO A 45 6.87 29.00 36.57
N GLY A 46 6.18 29.69 35.66
CA GLY A 46 6.39 31.11 35.37
C GLY A 46 7.59 31.44 34.48
N LEU A 47 8.34 30.45 33.99
CA LEU A 47 9.45 30.65 33.07
C LEU A 47 9.20 29.93 31.74
N THR A 48 9.79 30.45 30.67
CA THR A 48 9.88 29.74 29.38
C THR A 48 11.34 29.44 29.11
N LEU A 49 11.67 28.16 28.99
CA LEU A 49 13.01 27.74 28.58
C LEU A 49 13.10 27.75 27.05
N GLN A 50 14.26 28.14 26.54
CA GLN A 50 14.56 28.12 25.11
C GLN A 50 15.59 27.01 24.82
N ASP A 51 15.19 26.03 24.03
CA ASP A 51 16.07 24.98 23.51
C ASP A 51 16.47 25.33 22.06
N LEU A 52 17.76 25.61 21.86
CA LEU A 52 18.32 26.02 20.58
C LEU A 52 19.00 24.88 19.81
N ASN A 53 18.95 23.63 20.29
CA ASN A 53 19.62 22.51 19.63
C ASN A 53 19.18 22.29 18.18
N ARG A 54 17.94 22.69 17.84
CA ARG A 54 17.37 22.60 16.49
C ARG A 54 17.59 23.85 15.63
N ALA A 55 17.94 24.98 16.25
CA ALA A 55 18.02 26.25 15.54
C ALA A 55 19.11 26.21 14.46
N GLY A 56 18.79 26.69 13.25
CA GLY A 56 19.72 26.70 12.12
C GLY A 56 19.75 25.40 11.30
N THR A 57 18.97 24.39 11.68
CA THR A 57 18.77 23.20 10.85
C THR A 57 18.16 23.59 9.52
N GLY A 58 18.69 23.07 8.40
CA GLY A 58 18.17 23.35 7.07
C GLY A 58 16.76 22.78 6.88
N LEU A 59 15.85 23.62 6.40
CA LEU A 59 14.48 23.27 6.03
C LEU A 59 14.27 23.52 4.54
N MET A 60 13.32 22.77 3.98
CA MET A 60 12.84 22.95 2.63
C MET A 60 11.32 23.14 2.68
N GLU A 61 10.86 24.32 2.30
CA GLU A 61 9.44 24.62 2.21
C GLU A 61 8.95 24.40 0.78
N ILE A 62 7.94 23.55 0.62
CA ILE A 62 7.30 23.25 -0.65
C ILE A 62 5.90 23.84 -0.64
N VAL A 63 5.65 24.84 -1.48
CA VAL A 63 4.36 25.54 -1.56
C VAL A 63 3.61 25.06 -2.80
N THR A 64 2.38 24.61 -2.61
CA THR A 64 1.49 24.17 -3.69
C THR A 64 0.62 25.32 -4.18
N LYS A 65 0.19 25.27 -5.44
CA LYS A 65 -0.95 26.07 -5.92
C LYS A 65 -2.25 25.50 -5.36
N PRO A 66 -3.33 26.30 -5.21
CA PRO A 66 -4.60 25.86 -4.65
C PRO A 66 -5.41 25.02 -5.66
N ASP A 67 -4.84 23.92 -6.13
CA ASP A 67 -5.43 23.04 -7.15
C ASP A 67 -6.31 21.93 -6.54
N MET A 68 -6.06 21.56 -5.28
CA MET A 68 -6.78 20.48 -4.60
C MET A 68 -8.22 20.86 -4.25
N ARG A 69 -9.15 19.90 -4.35
CA ARG A 69 -10.59 20.09 -4.09
C ARG A 69 -11.19 19.16 -3.05
N SER A 70 -10.39 18.27 -2.47
CA SER A 70 -10.83 17.36 -1.41
C SER A 70 -9.71 17.09 -0.39
N SER A 71 -10.11 16.76 0.84
CA SER A 71 -9.19 16.27 1.88
C SER A 71 -8.44 15.02 1.43
N LYS A 72 -9.10 14.14 0.66
CA LYS A 72 -8.50 12.94 0.07
C LYS A 72 -7.35 13.27 -0.89
N GLU A 73 -7.51 14.26 -1.77
CA GLU A 73 -6.40 14.72 -2.63
C GLU A 73 -5.22 15.23 -1.81
N ALA A 74 -5.48 16.03 -0.76
CA ALA A 74 -4.43 16.53 0.12
C ALA A 74 -3.68 15.41 0.84
N GLY A 75 -4.40 14.43 1.39
CA GLY A 75 -3.78 13.27 2.04
C GLY A 75 -2.90 12.45 1.08
N ILE A 76 -3.36 12.25 -0.16
CA ILE A 76 -2.57 11.54 -1.18
C ILE A 76 -1.35 12.36 -1.59
N LEU A 77 -1.48 13.68 -1.79
CA LEU A 77 -0.36 14.55 -2.14
C LEU A 77 0.73 14.49 -1.07
N VAL A 78 0.37 14.65 0.21
CA VAL A 78 1.32 14.59 1.33
C VAL A 78 2.02 13.24 1.35
N LYS A 79 1.28 12.14 1.13
CA LYS A 79 1.87 10.79 1.04
C LYS A 79 2.84 10.64 -0.12
N LYS A 80 2.51 11.18 -1.31
CA LYS A 80 3.40 11.12 -2.48
C LYS A 80 4.66 11.96 -2.27
N LEU A 81 4.52 13.15 -1.68
CA LEU A 81 5.66 13.99 -1.29
C LEU A 81 6.57 13.26 -0.30
N GLN A 82 6.00 12.65 0.74
CA GLN A 82 6.75 11.85 1.72
C GLN A 82 7.54 10.72 1.03
N ALA A 83 6.89 9.95 0.16
CA ALA A 83 7.55 8.87 -0.58
C ALA A 83 8.67 9.40 -1.50
N LEU A 84 8.45 10.55 -2.17
CA LEU A 84 9.44 11.18 -3.03
C LEU A 84 10.67 11.63 -2.23
N LEU A 85 10.45 12.33 -1.12
CA LEU A 85 11.53 12.86 -0.27
C LEU A 85 12.41 11.76 0.33
N ARG A 86 11.78 10.64 0.72
CA ARG A 86 12.48 9.42 1.17
C ARG A 86 13.26 8.76 0.05
N ALA A 87 12.66 8.64 -1.13
CA ALA A 87 13.30 7.99 -2.27
C ALA A 87 14.58 8.73 -2.69
N VAL A 88 14.58 10.06 -2.65
CA VAL A 88 15.76 10.89 -2.97
C VAL A 88 16.70 11.12 -1.77
N ASP A 89 16.42 10.47 -0.63
CA ASP A 89 17.23 10.53 0.60
C ASP A 89 17.46 11.97 1.13
N SER A 90 16.44 12.82 0.97
CA SER A 90 16.48 14.22 1.44
C SER A 90 15.86 14.42 2.83
N SER A 91 14.97 13.52 3.23
CA SER A 91 14.28 13.52 4.52
C SER A 91 13.65 12.16 4.78
N ASP A 92 13.60 11.72 6.04
CA ASP A 92 12.83 10.55 6.46
C ASP A 92 11.30 10.78 6.38
N GLY A 93 10.87 12.03 6.19
CA GLY A 93 9.49 12.43 6.02
C GLY A 93 8.57 12.10 7.21
N ASN A 94 9.09 11.87 8.42
CA ASN A 94 8.31 11.50 9.59
C ASN A 94 7.54 12.69 10.20
N MET A 95 6.20 12.65 10.12
CA MET A 95 5.36 13.72 10.66
C MET A 95 5.28 13.68 12.20
N GLU A 96 5.39 12.51 12.81
CA GLU A 96 5.29 12.35 14.27
C GLU A 96 6.53 12.89 14.98
N GLU A 97 7.71 12.68 14.38
CA GLU A 97 8.99 13.19 14.86
C GLU A 97 9.25 14.64 14.42
N GLY A 98 8.41 15.17 13.51
CA GLY A 98 8.41 16.57 13.10
C GLY A 98 9.45 16.96 12.04
N SER A 99 10.03 15.96 11.37
CA SER A 99 10.91 16.13 10.20
C SER A 99 10.13 16.42 8.91
N MET A 100 8.82 16.14 8.89
CA MET A 100 7.87 16.64 7.89
C MET A 100 6.72 17.38 8.56
N ARG A 101 6.44 18.61 8.14
CA ARG A 101 5.35 19.44 8.66
C ARG A 101 4.44 19.84 7.50
N CYS A 102 3.15 19.95 7.77
CA CYS A 102 2.16 20.34 6.77
C CYS A 102 1.16 21.32 7.40
N ASP A 103 1.20 22.56 6.91
CA ASP A 103 0.18 23.56 7.19
C ASP A 103 -0.80 23.61 6.02
N VAL A 104 -2.10 23.60 6.31
CA VAL A 104 -3.14 23.49 5.28
C VAL A 104 -3.97 24.75 5.21
N ASN A 105 -4.21 25.24 4.00
CA ASN A 105 -5.06 26.40 3.76
C ASN A 105 -6.40 25.95 3.18
N VAL A 106 -7.49 26.22 3.90
CA VAL A 106 -8.86 25.82 3.52
C VAL A 106 -9.73 27.04 3.29
N SER A 107 -10.46 27.02 2.18
CA SER A 107 -11.50 27.99 1.86
C SER A 107 -12.63 27.29 1.10
N VAL A 108 -13.87 27.54 1.52
CA VAL A 108 -15.08 27.08 0.84
C VAL A 108 -15.73 28.26 0.11
N HIS A 109 -16.35 27.98 -1.03
CA HIS A 109 -17.12 28.95 -1.80
C HIS A 109 -18.21 28.25 -2.61
N GLU A 110 -19.24 28.99 -3.03
CA GLU A 110 -20.24 28.47 -3.95
C GLU A 110 -19.70 28.36 -5.37
N PRO A 111 -20.09 27.34 -6.16
CA PRO A 111 -19.68 27.22 -7.55
C PRO A 111 -19.94 28.50 -8.35
N GLY A 112 -18.92 29.02 -9.03
CA GLY A 112 -19.01 30.26 -9.82
C GLY A 112 -18.78 31.55 -9.04
N THR A 113 -18.62 31.49 -7.71
CA THR A 113 -18.25 32.64 -6.88
C THR A 113 -16.74 32.70 -6.61
N PRO A 114 -16.17 33.87 -6.27
CA PRO A 114 -14.78 33.97 -5.82
C PRO A 114 -14.52 33.13 -4.56
N TYR A 115 -13.26 32.75 -4.32
CA TYR A 115 -12.87 32.07 -3.09
C TYR A 115 -13.26 32.87 -1.85
N GLY A 116 -13.73 32.16 -0.82
CA GLY A 116 -14.09 32.74 0.47
C GLY A 116 -12.87 33.13 1.31
N ALA A 117 -13.12 33.39 2.59
CA ALA A 117 -12.04 33.63 3.53
C ALA A 117 -11.20 32.35 3.72
N ARG A 118 -9.88 32.52 3.86
CA ARG A 118 -8.93 31.43 4.03
C ARG A 118 -8.66 31.20 5.51
N CYS A 119 -8.85 29.97 5.98
CA CYS A 119 -8.39 29.52 7.29
C CYS A 119 -7.12 28.68 7.13
N GLU A 120 -6.13 28.92 7.98
CA GLU A 120 -4.87 28.19 7.99
C GLU A 120 -4.87 27.21 9.17
N LEU A 121 -4.85 25.91 8.87
CA LEU A 121 -4.77 24.82 9.84
C LEU A 121 -3.29 24.50 10.12
N LYS A 122 -2.91 24.53 11.40
CA LYS A 122 -1.55 24.23 11.88
C LYS A 122 -1.54 23.05 12.85
N ASN A 123 -0.33 22.56 13.14
CA ASN A 123 -0.04 21.50 14.12
C ASN A 123 -0.69 20.15 13.77
N LEU A 124 -0.60 19.77 12.49
CA LEU A 124 -1.12 18.52 11.97
C LEU A 124 0.00 17.48 11.94
N ASN A 125 -0.01 16.56 12.91
CA ASN A 125 1.11 15.62 13.15
C ASN A 125 1.01 14.31 12.34
N SER A 126 -0.04 14.12 11.54
CA SER A 126 -0.19 12.92 10.71
C SER A 126 -1.01 13.23 9.47
N ILE A 127 -0.88 12.39 8.43
CA ILE A 127 -1.69 12.48 7.21
C ILE A 127 -3.18 12.33 7.55
N LYS A 128 -3.51 11.47 8.53
CA LYS A 128 -4.89 11.32 9.01
C LYS A 128 -5.40 12.62 9.63
N SER A 129 -4.60 13.26 10.48
CA SER A 129 -4.95 14.57 11.07
C SER A 129 -5.12 15.64 10.00
N VAL A 130 -4.33 15.61 8.92
CA VAL A 130 -4.52 16.51 7.77
C VAL A 130 -5.89 16.33 7.13
N VAL A 131 -6.26 15.09 6.81
CA VAL A 131 -7.56 14.77 6.18
C VAL A 131 -8.71 15.18 7.11
N ASP A 132 -8.69 14.69 8.35
CA ASP A 132 -9.76 14.93 9.32
C ASP A 132 -9.92 16.43 9.65
N ALA A 133 -8.81 17.19 9.71
CA ALA A 133 -8.85 18.63 9.96
C ALA A 133 -9.43 19.43 8.78
N ILE A 134 -9.13 19.02 7.55
CA ILE A 134 -9.73 19.64 6.35
C ILE A 134 -11.23 19.40 6.35
N ASP A 135 -11.67 18.16 6.58
CA ASP A 135 -13.10 17.82 6.59
C ASP A 135 -13.85 18.61 7.67
N ALA A 136 -13.30 18.65 8.89
CA ALA A 136 -13.88 19.43 9.98
C ALA A 136 -13.95 20.94 9.69
N GLU A 137 -12.93 21.50 9.04
CA GLU A 137 -12.93 22.93 8.68
C GLU A 137 -13.89 23.24 7.53
N VAL A 138 -14.00 22.34 6.53
CA VAL A 138 -14.97 22.46 5.44
C VAL A 138 -16.39 22.47 5.99
N GLU A 139 -16.74 21.49 6.84
CA GLU A 139 -18.06 21.43 7.49
C GLU A 139 -18.37 22.71 8.29
N ARG A 140 -17.38 23.21 9.03
CA ARG A 140 -17.52 24.45 9.81
C ARG A 140 -17.77 25.66 8.89
N GLN A 141 -17.00 25.81 7.80
CA GLN A 141 -17.17 26.92 6.88
C GLN A 141 -18.52 26.85 6.16
N ILE A 142 -18.96 25.66 5.73
CA ILE A 142 -20.30 25.44 5.16
C ILE A 142 -21.37 25.87 6.16
N SER A 143 -21.28 25.43 7.42
CA SER A 143 -22.24 25.83 8.46
C SER A 143 -22.25 27.34 8.69
N CYS A 144 -21.11 28.02 8.61
CA CYS A 144 -21.05 29.48 8.65
C CYS A 144 -21.80 30.12 7.48
N HIS A 145 -21.60 29.63 6.25
CA HIS A 145 -22.31 30.12 5.06
C HIS A 145 -23.82 29.90 5.16
N GLU A 146 -24.27 28.71 5.56
CA GLU A 146 -25.70 28.39 5.72
C GLU A 146 -26.38 29.24 6.79
N ASN A 147 -25.65 29.60 7.85
CA ASN A 147 -26.14 30.47 8.93
C ASN A 147 -25.89 31.96 8.69
N ASN A 148 -25.46 32.37 7.49
CA ASN A 148 -25.09 33.76 7.15
C ASN A 148 -24.09 34.39 8.14
N THR A 149 -23.21 33.59 8.72
CA THR A 149 -22.15 34.02 9.63
C THR A 149 -20.84 34.12 8.84
N PRO A 150 -20.11 35.26 8.90
CA PRO A 150 -18.89 35.41 8.11
C PRO A 150 -17.78 34.48 8.60
N VAL A 151 -17.12 33.82 7.66
CA VAL A 151 -15.84 33.14 7.93
C VAL A 151 -14.74 34.21 8.02
N ILE A 152 -14.00 34.23 9.13
CA ILE A 152 -12.90 35.17 9.36
C ILE A 152 -11.59 34.48 9.02
N GLN A 153 -10.68 35.19 8.36
CA GLN A 153 -9.33 34.70 8.11
C GLN A 153 -8.53 34.60 9.42
N GLU A 154 -8.17 33.38 9.80
CA GLU A 154 -7.48 33.11 11.06
C GLU A 154 -6.65 31.82 11.00
N THR A 155 -5.80 31.64 12.02
CA THR A 155 -5.02 30.42 12.21
C THR A 155 -5.74 29.54 13.22
N ARG A 156 -5.98 28.29 12.85
CA ARG A 156 -6.73 27.30 13.63
C ARG A 156 -5.88 26.06 13.87
N GLY A 157 -6.12 25.38 14.99
CA GLY A 157 -5.60 24.06 15.30
C GLY A 157 -6.68 23.01 15.11
N PHE A 158 -6.28 21.75 15.16
CA PHE A 158 -7.19 20.60 15.12
C PHE A 158 -7.04 19.78 16.40
N ASP A 159 -8.17 19.47 17.03
CA ASP A 159 -8.22 18.57 18.18
C ASP A 159 -8.78 17.22 17.75
N ALA A 160 -7.90 16.22 17.71
CA ALA A 160 -8.24 14.86 17.31
C ALA A 160 -9.22 14.17 18.27
N SER A 161 -9.31 14.60 19.53
CA SER A 161 -10.22 14.01 20.52
C SER A 161 -11.66 14.44 20.31
N THR A 162 -11.87 15.69 19.91
CA THR A 162 -13.19 16.26 19.64
C THR A 162 -13.56 16.24 18.15
N GLY A 163 -12.59 16.02 17.27
CA GLY A 163 -12.76 16.06 15.82
C GLY A 163 -13.05 17.46 15.28
N LYS A 164 -12.69 18.52 16.03
CA LYS A 164 -13.06 19.90 15.70
C LYS A 164 -11.84 20.79 15.55
N THR A 165 -11.99 21.82 14.71
CA THR A 165 -11.00 22.91 14.65
C THR A 165 -11.27 23.94 15.73
N PHE A 166 -10.22 24.51 16.29
CA PHE A 166 -10.30 25.58 17.29
C PHE A 166 -9.40 26.75 16.91
N ARG A 167 -9.78 27.96 17.30
CA ARG A 167 -9.02 29.17 17.00
C ARG A 167 -7.76 29.22 17.86
N ILE A 168 -6.59 29.45 17.24
CA ILE A 168 -5.34 29.69 17.96
C ILE A 168 -5.12 31.19 18.15
N ARG A 169 -5.20 31.97 17.06
CA ARG A 169 -5.05 33.43 17.10
C ARG A 169 -5.84 34.10 15.97
N SER A 170 -6.37 35.30 16.20
CA SER A 170 -6.80 36.19 15.11
C SER A 170 -5.57 36.63 14.31
N LYS A 171 -5.67 36.65 12.98
CA LYS A 171 -4.76 37.48 12.17
C LYS A 171 -5.23 38.93 12.24
N GLU A 172 -4.95 39.59 13.36
CA GLU A 172 -5.01 41.07 13.41
C GLU A 172 -3.77 41.59 12.68
N SER A 173 -3.93 41.87 11.37
CA SER A 173 -2.90 42.23 10.38
C SER A 173 -1.94 41.10 9.97
N ALA A 174 -1.66 41.02 8.65
CA ALA A 174 -0.56 40.20 8.15
C ALA A 174 0.76 40.77 8.69
N PRO A 175 1.60 39.99 9.38
CA PRO A 175 2.88 40.50 9.87
C PRO A 175 3.70 41.01 8.68
N ASP A 176 4.15 42.27 8.75
CA ASP A 176 5.16 42.76 7.82
C ASP A 176 6.51 42.16 8.20
N TYR A 177 6.87 41.07 7.50
CA TYR A 177 8.13 40.36 7.70
C TYR A 177 9.35 41.14 7.19
N ARG A 178 9.16 42.30 6.52
CA ARG A 178 10.24 43.17 6.05
C ARG A 178 11.31 42.43 5.24
N TYR A 179 10.89 41.55 4.34
CA TYR A 179 11.79 40.76 3.51
C TYR A 179 12.81 41.64 2.78
N MET A 180 14.09 41.33 2.95
CA MET A 180 15.21 41.91 2.22
C MET A 180 16.19 40.80 1.84
N PRO A 181 17.01 40.98 0.78
CA PRO A 181 18.10 40.05 0.49
C PRO A 181 19.06 39.94 1.68
N GLU A 182 19.45 38.73 2.04
CA GLU A 182 20.42 38.47 3.10
C GLU A 182 21.82 38.94 2.66
N PRO A 183 22.39 40.00 3.25
CA PRO A 183 23.69 40.54 2.85
C PRO A 183 24.87 39.60 3.16
N ASP A 184 24.75 38.74 4.17
CA ASP A 184 25.83 37.86 4.60
C ASP A 184 25.97 36.61 3.72
N LEU A 185 24.95 36.29 2.92
CA LEU A 185 24.94 35.15 2.01
C LEU A 185 25.17 35.60 0.57
N PRO A 186 26.27 35.19 -0.08
CA PRO A 186 26.45 35.43 -1.50
C PRO A 186 25.38 34.70 -2.31
N ARG A 187 25.07 35.21 -3.50
CA ARG A 187 24.10 34.61 -4.39
C ARG A 187 24.52 33.18 -4.76
N LEU A 188 23.64 32.21 -4.50
CA LEU A 188 23.81 30.85 -5.00
C LEU A 188 23.59 30.82 -6.52
N VAL A 189 24.60 30.37 -7.26
CA VAL A 189 24.52 30.20 -8.72
C VAL A 189 24.83 28.74 -9.04
N LEU A 190 23.82 28.04 -9.55
CA LEU A 190 23.96 26.66 -10.00
C LEU A 190 24.19 26.64 -11.51
N SER A 191 25.27 26.00 -11.95
CA SER A 191 25.53 25.81 -13.37
C SER A 191 24.58 24.73 -13.95
N GLN A 192 24.30 24.84 -15.25
CA GLN A 192 23.51 23.81 -15.93
C GLN A 192 24.16 22.43 -15.89
N ASN A 193 25.49 22.37 -15.83
CA ASN A 193 26.21 21.11 -15.72
C ASN A 193 25.97 20.44 -14.36
N GLU A 194 26.04 21.20 -13.25
CA GLU A 194 25.74 20.68 -11.91
C GLU A 194 24.30 20.15 -11.82
N ILE A 195 23.33 20.90 -12.39
CA ILE A 195 21.92 20.46 -12.43
C ILE A 195 21.77 19.15 -13.21
N GLN A 196 22.44 19.00 -14.35
CA GLN A 196 22.39 17.76 -15.14
C GLN A 196 23.03 16.58 -14.41
N THR A 197 24.18 16.80 -13.76
CA THR A 197 24.83 15.76 -12.96
C THR A 197 23.92 15.29 -11.82
N LEU A 198 23.32 16.22 -11.08
CA LEU A 198 22.37 15.90 -10.01
C LEU A 198 21.15 15.15 -10.54
N LYS A 199 20.62 15.57 -11.69
CA LYS A 199 19.48 14.90 -12.34
C LYS A 199 19.81 13.45 -12.72
N GLN A 200 21.04 13.17 -13.16
CA GLN A 200 21.49 11.82 -13.51
C GLN A 200 21.77 10.94 -12.29
N SER A 201 22.11 11.53 -11.15
CA SER A 201 22.32 10.79 -9.89
C SER A 201 21.02 10.48 -9.13
N LEU A 202 19.88 11.03 -9.55
CA LEU A 202 18.60 10.77 -8.91
C LEU A 202 18.25 9.27 -9.00
N PRO A 203 17.76 8.67 -7.91
CA PRO A 203 17.26 7.30 -7.94
C PRO A 203 15.96 7.22 -8.76
N GLU A 204 15.55 5.98 -9.05
CA GLU A 204 14.22 5.73 -9.62
C GLU A 204 13.15 6.28 -8.67
N LEU A 205 12.36 7.26 -9.14
CA LEU A 205 11.31 7.88 -8.34
C LEU A 205 10.13 6.92 -8.13
N PRO A 206 9.36 7.06 -7.04
CA PRO A 206 8.28 6.12 -6.70
C PRO A 206 7.25 5.91 -7.81
N ASP A 207 6.80 6.98 -8.48
CA ASP A 207 5.83 6.85 -9.59
C ASP A 207 6.43 6.11 -10.79
N ALA A 208 7.70 6.38 -11.12
CA ALA A 208 8.40 5.68 -12.20
C ALA A 208 8.60 4.20 -11.87
N GLN A 209 8.98 3.89 -10.63
CA GLN A 209 9.11 2.51 -10.14
C GLN A 209 7.76 1.78 -10.18
N ARG A 210 6.68 2.42 -9.72
CA ARG A 210 5.31 1.88 -9.79
C ARG A 210 4.96 1.50 -11.23
N ASP A 211 5.10 2.45 -12.15
CA ASP A 211 4.70 2.27 -13.54
C ASP A 211 5.57 1.19 -14.21
N ARG A 212 6.88 1.18 -13.95
CA ARG A 212 7.80 0.14 -14.44
C ARG A 212 7.39 -1.24 -13.93
N ILE A 213 7.11 -1.40 -12.65
CA ILE A 213 6.74 -2.69 -12.06
C ILE A 213 5.39 -3.16 -12.61
N MET A 214 4.40 -2.26 -12.66
CA MET A 214 3.08 -2.57 -13.25
C MET A 214 3.19 -3.03 -14.70
N GLN A 215 4.03 -2.36 -15.51
CA GLN A 215 4.19 -2.72 -16.92
C GLN A 215 5.03 -4.00 -17.09
N SER A 216 6.19 -4.07 -16.44
CA SER A 216 7.14 -5.18 -16.59
C SER A 216 6.57 -6.50 -16.09
N TYR A 217 5.80 -6.44 -15.00
CA TYR A 217 5.23 -7.62 -14.36
C TYR A 217 3.71 -7.68 -14.53
N GLN A 218 3.06 -6.78 -15.27
CA GLN A 218 1.61 -6.83 -15.52
C GLN A 218 0.78 -7.02 -14.23
N LEU A 219 1.21 -6.34 -13.16
CA LEU A 219 0.57 -6.35 -11.85
C LEU A 219 -0.60 -5.37 -11.83
N GLY A 220 -1.64 -5.71 -11.06
CA GLY A 220 -2.69 -4.77 -10.75
C GLY A 220 -2.22 -3.68 -9.78
N VAL A 221 -3.06 -2.67 -9.60
CA VAL A 221 -2.79 -1.55 -8.68
C VAL A 221 -2.65 -2.04 -7.24
N ILE A 222 -3.47 -3.00 -6.82
CA ILE A 222 -3.49 -3.52 -5.45
C ILE A 222 -2.20 -4.28 -5.14
N GLU A 223 -1.78 -5.16 -6.04
CA GLU A 223 -0.54 -5.94 -5.90
C GLU A 223 0.67 -5.01 -5.88
N THR A 224 0.72 -4.04 -6.81
CA THR A 224 1.81 -3.07 -6.89
C THR A 224 1.90 -2.21 -5.64
N ARG A 225 0.77 -1.71 -5.15
CA ARG A 225 0.70 -0.90 -3.92
C ARG A 225 1.15 -1.71 -2.70
N THR A 226 0.81 -2.99 -2.64
CA THR A 226 1.26 -3.87 -1.55
C THR A 226 2.77 -4.06 -1.61
N LEU A 227 3.35 -4.34 -2.80
CA LEU A 227 4.80 -4.49 -2.96
C LEU A 227 5.58 -3.22 -2.59
N MET A 228 5.10 -2.07 -3.05
CA MET A 228 5.77 -0.78 -2.78
C MET A 228 5.54 -0.26 -1.36
N GLY A 229 4.56 -0.81 -0.64
CA GLY A 229 4.25 -0.42 0.73
C GLY A 229 5.15 -1.08 1.77
N GLU A 230 5.87 -2.15 1.39
CA GLU A 230 6.75 -2.90 2.28
C GLU A 230 8.22 -2.68 1.88
N ASP A 231 9.04 -2.26 2.83
CA ASP A 231 10.43 -1.92 2.57
C ASP A 231 11.24 -3.12 2.06
N GLY A 232 11.98 -2.94 0.97
CA GLY A 232 12.79 -3.99 0.35
C GLY A 232 12.01 -5.04 -0.44
N MET A 233 10.68 -5.06 -0.35
CA MET A 233 9.84 -6.09 -0.98
C MET A 233 9.84 -6.03 -2.51
N VAL A 234 9.93 -4.82 -3.09
CA VAL A 234 10.12 -4.65 -4.54
C VAL A 234 11.38 -5.39 -5.02
N LYS A 235 12.54 -5.12 -4.39
CA LYS A 235 13.81 -5.75 -4.76
C LYS A 235 13.76 -7.27 -4.58
N TYR A 236 13.14 -7.74 -3.50
CA TYR A 236 12.94 -9.16 -3.24
C TYR A 236 12.10 -9.82 -4.36
N PHE A 237 10.98 -9.20 -4.72
CA PHE A 237 10.12 -9.68 -5.79
C PHE A 237 10.86 -9.72 -7.14
N GLU A 238 11.56 -8.64 -7.51
CA GLU A 238 12.32 -8.60 -8.76
C GLU A 238 13.42 -9.68 -8.82
N SER A 239 14.10 -9.93 -7.69
CA SER A 239 15.08 -11.01 -7.55
C SER A 239 14.44 -12.40 -7.73
N LEU A 240 13.30 -12.65 -7.09
CA LEU A 240 12.52 -13.88 -7.26
C LEU A 240 12.14 -14.11 -8.73
N MET A 241 11.70 -13.04 -9.42
CA MET A 241 11.31 -13.10 -10.83
C MET A 241 12.52 -13.35 -11.74
N SER A 242 13.67 -12.72 -11.47
CA SER A 242 14.89 -12.83 -12.28
C SER A 242 15.44 -14.26 -12.40
N SER A 243 15.09 -15.14 -11.47
CA SER A 243 15.46 -16.56 -11.47
C SER A 243 14.65 -17.42 -12.47
N GLY A 244 14.26 -16.86 -13.63
CA GLY A 244 13.54 -17.57 -14.69
C GLY A 244 12.01 -17.58 -14.57
N ARG A 245 11.43 -16.77 -13.67
CA ARG A 245 9.97 -16.71 -13.42
C ARG A 245 9.31 -15.48 -14.08
N GLN A 246 10.00 -14.83 -15.02
CA GLN A 246 9.73 -13.47 -15.51
C GLN A 246 8.54 -13.26 -16.45
N THR A 247 7.97 -14.28 -17.10
CA THR A 247 7.10 -14.03 -18.27
C THR A 247 5.77 -14.76 -18.24
N LYS A 248 4.65 -14.04 -18.04
CA LYS A 248 3.28 -14.52 -18.38
C LYS A 248 3.16 -15.15 -19.78
N SER A 249 4.09 -14.87 -20.70
CA SER A 249 4.10 -15.41 -22.06
C SER A 249 4.73 -16.80 -22.22
N VAL A 250 5.55 -17.26 -21.26
CA VAL A 250 6.21 -18.59 -21.28
C VAL A 250 5.78 -19.46 -20.10
N ILE A 251 5.12 -18.83 -19.14
CA ILE A 251 4.79 -19.37 -17.84
C ILE A 251 3.27 -19.54 -17.81
N SER A 252 2.80 -20.76 -17.63
CA SER A 252 1.37 -21.09 -17.43
C SER A 252 0.71 -20.07 -16.49
N TRP A 253 -0.50 -19.61 -16.81
CA TRP A 253 -1.28 -18.66 -15.98
C TRP A 253 -1.24 -19.02 -14.47
N TYR A 254 -1.17 -20.32 -14.18
CA TYR A 254 -1.07 -20.87 -12.82
C TYR A 254 0.20 -20.49 -12.06
N VAL A 255 1.37 -20.43 -12.71
CA VAL A 255 2.64 -20.11 -12.05
C VAL A 255 2.66 -18.62 -11.68
N TRP A 256 2.11 -17.78 -12.56
CA TRP A 256 2.07 -16.33 -12.36
C TRP A 256 1.19 -15.97 -11.16
N ASP A 257 -0.01 -16.56 -11.11
CA ASP A 257 -0.91 -16.46 -9.96
C ASP A 257 -0.30 -17.12 -8.71
N ALA A 258 0.51 -18.17 -8.85
CA ALA A 258 1.22 -18.80 -7.73
C ALA A 258 2.38 -17.94 -7.21
N CYS A 259 3.17 -17.29 -8.07
CA CYS A 259 4.22 -16.34 -7.67
C CYS A 259 3.60 -15.16 -6.93
N ILE A 260 2.61 -14.49 -7.52
CA ILE A 260 1.93 -13.36 -6.88
C ILE A 260 1.23 -13.82 -5.59
N GLY A 261 0.50 -14.93 -5.67
CA GLY A 261 -0.21 -15.49 -4.53
C GLY A 261 0.74 -15.85 -3.38
N MET A 262 1.85 -16.52 -3.65
CA MET A 262 2.77 -16.95 -2.60
C MET A 262 3.59 -15.80 -2.03
N THR A 263 3.97 -14.83 -2.86
CA THR A 263 4.84 -13.71 -2.45
C THR A 263 4.04 -12.58 -1.81
N ILE A 264 2.98 -12.10 -2.46
CA ILE A 264 2.20 -10.94 -2.00
C ILE A 264 1.11 -11.35 -1.02
N HIS A 265 0.38 -12.44 -1.26
CA HIS A 265 -0.76 -12.81 -0.41
C HIS A 265 -0.37 -13.73 0.75
N GLU A 266 0.45 -14.76 0.51
CA GLU A 266 0.78 -15.75 1.55
C GLU A 266 1.95 -15.31 2.42
N LEU A 267 3.10 -14.93 1.85
CA LEU A 267 4.27 -14.54 2.65
C LEU A 267 3.96 -13.30 3.50
N LEU A 268 3.62 -12.16 2.89
CA LEU A 268 3.28 -10.94 3.65
C LEU A 268 2.09 -11.17 4.58
N GLY A 269 1.03 -11.85 4.10
CA GLY A 269 -0.13 -12.15 4.92
C GLY A 269 0.20 -12.94 6.19
N ARG A 270 1.11 -13.94 6.09
CA ARG A 270 1.56 -14.74 7.23
C ARG A 270 2.51 -13.98 8.15
N LEU A 271 3.43 -13.22 7.60
CA LEU A 271 4.33 -12.38 8.38
C LEU A 271 3.53 -11.38 9.21
N HIS A 272 2.58 -10.66 8.59
CA HIS A 272 1.69 -9.74 9.29
C HIS A 272 0.83 -10.44 10.34
N ALA A 273 0.26 -11.61 10.04
CA ALA A 273 -0.53 -12.39 11.00
C ALA A 273 0.29 -12.84 12.22
N ARG A 274 1.61 -12.98 12.07
CA ARG A 274 2.56 -13.34 13.13
C ARG A 274 3.23 -12.12 13.77
N GLY A 275 2.95 -10.90 13.31
CA GLY A 275 3.60 -9.67 13.78
C GLY A 275 5.10 -9.60 13.43
N ILE A 276 5.52 -10.28 12.37
CA ILE A 276 6.90 -10.31 11.89
C ILE A 276 7.03 -9.29 10.75
N ASN A 277 8.00 -8.38 10.83
CA ASN A 277 8.32 -7.47 9.73
C ASN A 277 8.96 -8.23 8.57
N PHE A 278 8.73 -7.80 7.34
CA PHE A 278 9.35 -8.43 6.20
C PHE A 278 10.88 -8.31 6.25
N SER A 279 11.56 -9.42 5.99
CA SER A 279 13.00 -9.45 5.74
C SER A 279 13.31 -10.60 4.76
N PRO A 280 14.24 -10.39 3.81
CA PRO A 280 14.72 -11.45 2.94
C PRO A 280 15.39 -12.61 3.69
N ASP A 281 15.76 -12.42 4.96
CA ASP A 281 16.41 -13.44 5.79
C ASP A 281 15.43 -14.47 6.37
N VAL A 282 14.14 -14.12 6.48
CA VAL A 282 13.11 -15.03 7.02
C VAL A 282 12.79 -16.13 6.01
N VAL A 283 12.55 -15.74 4.76
CA VAL A 283 12.43 -16.67 3.63
C VAL A 283 13.16 -16.03 2.46
N ASN A 284 14.30 -16.59 2.07
CA ASN A 284 15.06 -16.03 0.96
C ASN A 284 14.42 -16.36 -0.40
N THR A 285 14.82 -15.64 -1.44
CA THR A 285 14.24 -15.79 -2.79
C THR A 285 14.46 -17.18 -3.39
N SER A 286 15.53 -17.90 -3.00
CA SER A 286 15.78 -19.27 -3.45
C SER A 286 14.79 -20.26 -2.83
N GLN A 287 14.51 -20.15 -1.53
CA GLN A 287 13.54 -20.98 -0.83
C GLN A 287 12.13 -20.75 -1.37
N LEU A 288 11.71 -19.49 -1.46
CA LEU A 288 10.40 -19.15 -1.99
C LEU A 288 10.28 -19.56 -3.47
N GLY A 289 11.33 -19.36 -4.26
CA GLY A 289 11.39 -19.80 -5.64
C GLY A 289 11.21 -21.31 -5.79
N SER A 290 11.92 -22.09 -4.97
CA SER A 290 11.75 -23.54 -4.92
C SER A 290 10.31 -23.95 -4.58
N LEU A 291 9.69 -23.28 -3.62
CA LEU A 291 8.30 -23.54 -3.23
C LEU A 291 7.33 -23.26 -4.38
N VAL A 292 7.49 -22.13 -5.04
CA VAL A 292 6.71 -21.75 -6.22
C VAL A 292 6.84 -22.83 -7.30
N ASP A 293 8.06 -23.28 -7.61
CA ASP A 293 8.30 -24.29 -8.64
C ASP A 293 7.66 -25.64 -8.29
N CYS A 294 7.65 -26.03 -7.00
CA CYS A 294 6.98 -27.24 -6.54
C CYS A 294 5.46 -27.18 -6.73
N VAL A 295 4.84 -26.05 -6.43
CA VAL A 295 3.39 -25.84 -6.61
C VAL A 295 3.05 -25.80 -8.10
N ASP A 296 3.84 -25.10 -8.89
CA ASP A 296 3.62 -24.93 -10.31
C ASP A 296 3.68 -26.25 -11.09
N ARG A 297 4.73 -27.03 -10.84
CA ARG A 297 4.90 -28.35 -11.47
C ARG A 297 3.87 -29.39 -11.01
N GLY A 298 2.96 -29.03 -10.10
CA GLY A 298 1.99 -29.94 -9.52
C GLY A 298 2.60 -30.98 -8.58
N LEU A 299 3.86 -30.80 -8.14
CA LEU A 299 4.51 -31.72 -7.21
C LEU A 299 3.81 -31.68 -5.85
N ILE A 300 3.26 -30.54 -5.48
CA ILE A 300 2.43 -30.35 -4.28
C ILE A 300 1.22 -29.48 -4.58
N SER A 301 0.14 -29.69 -3.83
CA SER A 301 -1.03 -28.81 -3.91
C SER A 301 -0.74 -27.45 -3.28
N ALA A 302 -1.48 -26.42 -3.69
CA ALA A 302 -1.38 -25.08 -3.08
C ALA A 302 -1.59 -25.11 -1.55
N LYS A 303 -2.43 -26.02 -1.05
CA LYS A 303 -2.66 -26.20 0.39
C LYS A 303 -1.40 -26.71 1.11
N VAL A 304 -0.69 -27.67 0.51
CA VAL A 304 0.57 -28.17 1.04
C VAL A 304 1.65 -27.10 0.93
N GLY A 305 1.70 -26.35 -0.17
CA GLY A 305 2.64 -25.25 -0.35
C GLY A 305 2.56 -24.20 0.78
N LYS A 306 1.35 -23.89 1.23
CA LYS A 306 1.12 -23.04 2.42
C LYS A 306 1.75 -23.59 3.70
N SER A 307 1.65 -24.91 3.92
CA SER A 307 2.27 -25.57 5.08
C SER A 307 3.79 -25.62 4.98
N VAL A 308 4.35 -25.77 3.78
CA VAL A 308 5.80 -25.65 3.55
C VAL A 308 6.27 -24.23 3.86
N LEU A 309 5.53 -23.22 3.41
CA LEU A 309 5.84 -21.82 3.72
C LEU A 309 5.82 -21.54 5.22
N ASP A 310 4.85 -22.09 5.96
CA ASP A 310 4.82 -21.97 7.43
C ASP A 310 6.11 -22.48 8.06
N LEU A 311 6.61 -23.65 7.62
CA LEU A 311 7.85 -24.23 8.12
C LEU A 311 9.07 -23.36 7.77
N MET A 312 9.11 -22.79 6.56
CA MET A 312 10.18 -21.87 6.17
C MET A 312 10.21 -20.62 7.05
N ILE A 313 9.03 -20.01 7.30
CA ILE A 313 8.93 -18.85 8.20
C ILE A 313 9.28 -19.24 9.65
N ASP A 314 9.00 -20.48 10.07
CA ASP A 314 9.37 -21.01 11.39
C ASP A 314 10.87 -21.37 11.51
N GLY A 315 11.67 -21.12 10.47
CA GLY A 315 13.13 -21.26 10.49
C GLY A 315 13.70 -22.48 9.76
N ASP A 316 12.89 -23.23 9.02
CA ASP A 316 13.40 -24.28 8.14
C ASP A 316 14.13 -23.66 6.95
N SER A 317 15.46 -23.79 6.92
CA SER A 317 16.34 -23.20 5.91
C SER A 317 16.46 -24.05 4.62
N ARG A 318 15.82 -25.22 4.58
CA ARG A 318 15.89 -26.12 3.43
C ARG A 318 15.05 -25.62 2.27
N ASP A 319 15.30 -26.18 1.08
CA ASP A 319 14.44 -25.97 -0.08
C ASP A 319 13.09 -26.71 0.07
N ALA A 320 12.10 -26.31 -0.71
CA ALA A 320 10.76 -26.90 -0.61
C ALA A 320 10.73 -28.37 -1.04
N ASN A 321 11.58 -28.80 -1.97
CA ASN A 321 11.63 -30.19 -2.41
C ASN A 321 12.07 -31.11 -1.27
N ALA A 322 13.12 -30.74 -0.54
CA ALA A 322 13.63 -31.49 0.59
C ALA A 322 12.59 -31.61 1.71
N ILE A 323 11.88 -30.51 2.03
CA ILE A 323 10.80 -30.52 3.02
C ILE A 323 9.67 -31.45 2.57
N VAL A 324 9.29 -31.39 1.30
CA VAL A 324 8.20 -32.20 0.73
C VAL A 324 8.56 -33.69 0.70
N GLU A 325 9.80 -34.04 0.38
CA GLU A 325 10.28 -35.42 0.35
C GLU A 325 10.32 -36.04 1.74
N GLU A 326 10.91 -35.36 2.72
CA GLU A 326 10.98 -35.85 4.11
C GLU A 326 9.57 -36.05 4.70
N LYS A 327 8.65 -35.11 4.44
CA LYS A 327 7.28 -35.17 4.97
C LYS A 327 6.35 -36.10 4.17
N GLY A 328 6.81 -36.63 3.04
CA GLY A 328 5.99 -37.47 2.15
C GLY A 328 4.76 -36.74 1.60
N TRP A 329 4.94 -35.45 1.30
CA TRP A 329 3.87 -34.51 0.90
C TRP A 329 3.65 -34.40 -0.61
N LYS A 330 4.40 -35.17 -1.42
CA LYS A 330 4.20 -35.24 -2.87
C LYS A 330 2.74 -35.54 -3.21
N GLN A 331 2.27 -34.89 -4.26
CA GLN A 331 0.90 -35.04 -4.74
C GLN A 331 0.64 -36.49 -5.15
N MET A 332 -0.56 -36.96 -4.84
CA MET A 332 -1.05 -38.28 -5.18
C MET A 332 -1.82 -38.15 -6.49
N ASP A 333 -1.15 -38.47 -7.59
CA ASP A 333 -1.70 -38.41 -8.95
C ASP A 333 -2.14 -39.78 -9.48
N ASN A 334 -1.87 -40.87 -8.75
CA ASN A 334 -2.31 -42.22 -9.11
C ASN A 334 -3.85 -42.28 -9.10
N ARG A 335 -4.45 -42.42 -10.29
CA ARG A 335 -5.90 -42.47 -10.47
C ARG A 335 -6.52 -43.63 -9.71
N ASP A 336 -5.88 -44.80 -9.66
CA ASP A 336 -6.45 -45.98 -9.01
C ASP A 336 -6.51 -45.82 -7.49
N GLU A 337 -5.47 -45.25 -6.88
CA GLU A 337 -5.45 -44.92 -5.45
C GLU A 337 -6.49 -43.85 -5.08
N LEU A 338 -6.63 -42.82 -5.92
CA LEU A 338 -7.66 -41.79 -5.74
C LEU A 338 -9.07 -42.34 -5.92
N ASP A 339 -9.26 -43.26 -6.87
CA ASP A 339 -10.56 -43.86 -7.18
C ASP A 339 -11.05 -44.70 -5.98
N GLN A 340 -10.19 -45.55 -5.42
CA GLN A 340 -10.47 -46.32 -4.20
C GLN A 340 -10.78 -45.43 -3.00
N LEU A 341 -10.07 -44.31 -2.86
CA LEU A 341 -10.31 -43.35 -1.79
C LEU A 341 -11.67 -42.65 -1.97
N CYS A 342 -12.05 -42.34 -3.21
CA CYS A 342 -13.38 -41.82 -3.53
C CYS A 342 -14.47 -42.82 -3.14
N ASP A 343 -14.33 -44.09 -3.53
CA ASP A 343 -15.31 -45.14 -3.17
C ASP A 343 -15.48 -45.25 -1.66
N THR A 344 -14.36 -45.33 -0.93
CA THR A 344 -14.36 -45.43 0.54
C THR A 344 -15.12 -44.27 1.20
N ILE A 345 -14.97 -43.05 0.69
CA ILE A 345 -15.66 -41.88 1.24
C ILE A 345 -17.13 -41.82 0.80
N LEU A 346 -17.45 -42.17 -0.44
CA LEU A 346 -18.83 -42.18 -0.94
C LEU A 346 -19.67 -43.23 -0.19
N GLU A 347 -19.11 -44.42 0.07
CA GLU A 347 -19.73 -45.48 0.86
C GLU A 347 -19.99 -45.07 2.32
N LYS A 348 -19.14 -44.22 2.90
CA LYS A 348 -19.33 -43.70 4.26
C LYS A 348 -20.48 -42.70 4.36
N PHE A 349 -20.88 -42.05 3.26
CA PHE A 349 -21.91 -41.01 3.26
C PHE A 349 -22.95 -41.19 2.14
N PRO A 350 -23.65 -42.33 2.08
CA PRO A 350 -24.56 -42.66 0.99
C PRO A 350 -25.73 -41.66 0.88
N GLU A 351 -26.20 -41.12 2.00
CA GLU A 351 -27.25 -40.10 2.01
C GLU A 351 -26.82 -38.79 1.34
N LYS A 352 -25.54 -38.41 1.45
CA LYS A 352 -25.01 -37.22 0.77
C LYS A 352 -24.81 -37.45 -0.72
N VAL A 353 -24.53 -38.70 -1.15
CA VAL A 353 -24.45 -39.07 -2.57
C VAL A 353 -25.80 -38.87 -3.25
N LYS A 354 -26.89 -39.33 -2.62
CA LYS A 354 -28.26 -39.11 -3.13
C LYS A 354 -28.60 -37.62 -3.27
N VAL A 355 -28.15 -36.78 -2.32
CA VAL A 355 -28.37 -35.32 -2.37
C VAL A 355 -27.64 -34.67 -3.56
N VAL A 356 -26.42 -35.13 -3.87
CA VAL A 356 -25.67 -34.67 -5.05
C VAL A 356 -26.37 -35.11 -6.34
N GLN A 357 -26.79 -36.38 -6.41
CA GLN A 357 -27.54 -36.93 -7.55
C GLN A 357 -28.91 -36.27 -7.74
N GLY A 358 -29.53 -35.80 -6.65
CA GLY A 358 -30.76 -35.01 -6.66
C GLY A 358 -30.60 -33.55 -7.11
N GLY A 359 -29.40 -33.16 -7.56
CA GLY A 359 -29.13 -31.86 -8.19
C GLY A 359 -28.44 -30.81 -7.31
N ASN A 360 -28.18 -31.11 -6.03
CA ASN A 360 -27.44 -30.17 -5.17
C ASN A 360 -25.92 -30.38 -5.28
N ILE A 361 -25.35 -29.81 -6.35
CA ILE A 361 -23.92 -29.89 -6.68
C ILE A 361 -23.03 -29.28 -5.58
N GLY A 362 -23.55 -28.39 -4.71
CA GLY A 362 -22.78 -27.81 -3.62
C GLY A 362 -22.22 -28.84 -2.63
N VAL A 363 -22.86 -30.01 -2.51
CA VAL A 363 -22.44 -31.10 -1.63
C VAL A 363 -21.17 -31.83 -2.13
N LEU A 364 -20.78 -31.65 -3.40
CA LEU A 364 -19.49 -32.16 -3.91
C LEU A 364 -18.30 -31.55 -3.16
N GLY A 365 -18.41 -30.30 -2.73
CA GLY A 365 -17.37 -29.64 -1.93
C GLY A 365 -17.10 -30.33 -0.58
N PHE A 366 -18.12 -30.98 0.00
CA PHE A 366 -17.96 -31.79 1.20
C PHE A 366 -17.09 -33.03 0.93
N PHE A 367 -17.37 -33.76 -0.14
CA PHE A 367 -16.60 -34.95 -0.52
C PHE A 367 -15.15 -34.62 -0.87
N ILE A 368 -14.93 -33.54 -1.61
CA ILE A 368 -13.59 -33.01 -1.89
C ILE A 368 -12.87 -32.69 -0.57
N GLY A 369 -13.54 -32.02 0.37
CA GLY A 369 -12.99 -31.69 1.68
C GLY A 369 -12.57 -32.92 2.49
N GLU A 370 -13.41 -33.96 2.51
CA GLU A 370 -13.15 -35.17 3.31
C GLU A 370 -12.03 -36.02 2.70
N ILE A 371 -11.98 -36.14 1.37
CA ILE A 371 -10.89 -36.84 0.67
C ILE A 371 -9.57 -36.07 0.81
N MET A 372 -9.61 -34.74 0.74
CA MET A 372 -8.45 -33.89 1.02
C MET A 372 -7.97 -34.03 2.46
N LYS A 373 -8.88 -34.26 3.43
CA LYS A 373 -8.51 -34.51 4.83
C LYS A 373 -7.85 -35.88 4.98
N GLN A 374 -8.43 -36.93 4.40
CA GLN A 374 -7.90 -38.29 4.49
C GLN A 374 -6.55 -38.44 3.77
N SER A 375 -6.38 -37.78 2.62
CA SER A 375 -5.11 -37.72 1.87
C SER A 375 -4.10 -36.70 2.43
N LYS A 376 -4.40 -36.03 3.56
CA LYS A 376 -3.57 -34.95 4.15
C LYS A 376 -3.22 -33.83 3.15
N GLY A 377 -4.11 -33.53 2.21
CA GLY A 377 -3.94 -32.48 1.19
C GLY A 377 -3.13 -32.91 -0.03
N ARG A 378 -2.78 -34.20 -0.14
CA ARG A 378 -2.00 -34.74 -1.26
C ARG A 378 -2.83 -35.08 -2.49
N ALA A 379 -4.14 -35.29 -2.37
CA ALA A 379 -4.97 -35.65 -3.52
C ALA A 379 -4.90 -34.57 -4.62
N ASN A 380 -4.67 -34.96 -5.87
CA ASN A 380 -4.72 -34.02 -7.00
C ASN A 380 -6.15 -33.45 -7.15
N PRO A 381 -6.36 -32.13 -7.00
CA PRO A 381 -7.70 -31.54 -7.04
C PRO A 381 -8.42 -31.72 -8.39
N VAL A 382 -7.67 -31.77 -9.50
CA VAL A 382 -8.23 -31.90 -10.84
C VAL A 382 -8.74 -33.32 -11.04
N ILE A 383 -7.87 -34.32 -10.83
CA ILE A 383 -8.22 -35.73 -10.96
C ILE A 383 -9.33 -36.10 -9.98
N LEU A 384 -9.25 -35.61 -8.73
CA LEU A 384 -10.27 -35.86 -7.71
C LEU A 384 -11.67 -35.37 -8.13
N ASN A 385 -11.75 -34.17 -8.73
CA ASN A 385 -13.03 -33.61 -9.17
C ASN A 385 -13.60 -34.40 -10.36
N GLU A 386 -12.74 -34.83 -11.29
CA GLU A 386 -13.13 -35.72 -12.40
C GLU A 386 -13.70 -37.05 -11.88
N LEU A 387 -12.97 -37.74 -11.00
CA LEU A 387 -13.38 -39.05 -10.47
C LEU A 387 -14.66 -38.96 -9.66
N LEU A 388 -14.78 -37.97 -8.77
CA LEU A 388 -16.00 -37.79 -7.97
C LEU A 388 -17.21 -37.53 -8.86
N ARG A 389 -17.11 -36.63 -9.85
CA ARG A 389 -18.21 -36.34 -10.79
C ARG A 389 -18.63 -37.57 -11.57
N ALA A 390 -17.67 -38.35 -12.06
CA ALA A 390 -17.94 -39.59 -12.75
C ALA A 390 -18.70 -40.59 -11.85
N LYS A 391 -18.24 -40.79 -10.61
CA LYS A 391 -18.88 -41.73 -9.67
C LYS A 391 -20.28 -41.31 -9.22
N VAL A 392 -20.55 -40.01 -9.14
CA VAL A 392 -21.90 -39.51 -8.78
C VAL A 392 -22.81 -39.27 -9.99
N GLY A 393 -22.38 -39.59 -11.21
CA GLY A 393 -23.20 -39.48 -12.42
C GLY A 393 -23.42 -38.05 -12.93
N LEU A 394 -22.49 -37.13 -12.61
CA LEU A 394 -22.53 -35.75 -13.09
C LEU A 394 -21.63 -35.56 -14.32
N PRO A 395 -21.96 -34.62 -15.22
CA PRO A 395 -21.07 -34.26 -16.33
C PRO A 395 -19.74 -33.71 -15.79
N LEU A 396 -18.66 -34.01 -16.54
CA LEU A 396 -17.34 -33.45 -16.30
C LEU A 396 -17.44 -31.92 -16.28
N ALA A 397 -16.73 -31.28 -15.35
CA ALA A 397 -16.67 -29.82 -15.33
C ALA A 397 -15.99 -29.34 -16.62
N PRO A 398 -16.45 -28.23 -17.24
CA PRO A 398 -15.68 -27.59 -18.28
C PRO A 398 -14.30 -27.23 -17.72
N THR A 399 -13.24 -27.63 -18.43
CA THR A 399 -11.85 -27.34 -18.09
C THR A 399 -11.69 -25.82 -17.90
N GLY A 400 -11.48 -25.37 -16.66
CA GLY A 400 -11.25 -23.96 -16.32
C GLY A 400 -12.06 -23.39 -15.14
N ALA A 401 -13.05 -24.11 -14.59
CA ALA A 401 -13.87 -23.58 -13.49
C ALA A 401 -13.34 -23.97 -12.09
N THR A 402 -12.13 -23.54 -11.73
CA THR A 402 -11.71 -23.56 -10.32
C THR A 402 -12.17 -22.30 -9.61
N GLY A 403 -13.37 -22.36 -9.03
CA GLY A 403 -13.69 -21.72 -7.75
C GLY A 403 -13.75 -20.18 -7.69
N LYS A 404 -14.63 -19.52 -8.46
CA LYS A 404 -15.23 -18.23 -8.07
C LYS A 404 -16.63 -18.06 -8.66
N GLU A 405 -17.61 -18.77 -8.12
CA GLU A 405 -19.00 -18.29 -8.11
C GLU A 405 -19.51 -18.32 -6.68
N LYS A 406 -19.09 -17.32 -5.89
CA LYS A 406 -19.85 -16.94 -4.70
C LYS A 406 -21.05 -16.13 -5.17
N GLY A 407 -22.24 -16.61 -4.83
CA GLY A 407 -23.51 -16.07 -5.28
C GLY A 407 -23.66 -14.56 -5.04
N ARG A 408 -23.86 -13.84 -6.14
CA ARG A 408 -24.66 -12.61 -6.13
C ARG A 408 -26.13 -13.02 -6.07
N LYS A 409 -26.66 -13.21 -4.86
CA LYS A 409 -28.09 -13.03 -4.64
C LYS A 409 -28.37 -11.54 -4.89
N LYS A 410 -29.08 -11.25 -5.97
CA LYS A 410 -29.76 -9.98 -6.17
C LYS A 410 -30.69 -9.75 -4.97
N LYS A 411 -30.44 -8.68 -4.22
CA LYS A 411 -31.45 -7.83 -3.61
C LYS A 411 -31.09 -6.41 -3.95
#